data_AF-A0A833Z2F2-F1
#
_entry.id   AF-A0A833Z2F2-F1
#
_cell.length_a   1.000
_cell.length_b   1.000
_cell.length_c   1.000
_cell.angle_alpha   90.00
_cell.angle_beta   90.00
_cell.angle_gamma   90.00
#
_symmetry.space_group_name_H-M   'P 1'
#
loop_
_entity.id
_entity.type
_entity.pdbx_description
1 polymer ?
#
loop_
_entity_poly.entity_id
_entity_poly.type
_entity_poly.pdbx_seq_one_letter_code
_entity_poly.pdbx_strand_id
1 'polypeptide(L)'
;MTVFFKTLRSHWKKTTAGVCLLTWGSHWLYGKHCDNLLRRAACQEAQVFGNQLIPPNAQVKKATVFLNPAACKGKARTLFEKNAAPILHLSGMDVTVVKGEKEQPVFAMTGLRWGSFRDAGVQVSKYWYLGPLKTKAAHFFSTLQEWPQTHQASLLYTGPKARPPSVADETPPRPSLYRRILRRLVSYWAQPQDALSQEASPEVWRDVQLSTIELSITTRNSQLDPTSTEDFMNICIEPDNVSKGDFISIGSKKVRDPKLRAKGTECLQASQCALLLPEGTGGSFSIDSEEYEAMPVEVKLLPRKLQFFCDPRKREQLSPSSAE
;
A
#
# COMPACT_ATOMS: atom_id res chain seq x y z
N MET A 1 29.53 -34.20 42.74
CA MET A 1 28.97 -32.83 42.61
C MET A 1 30.01 -31.72 42.75
N THR A 2 31.04 -31.83 43.61
CA THR A 2 32.05 -30.78 43.83
C THR A 2 32.93 -30.45 42.62
N VAL A 3 33.23 -31.44 41.77
CA VAL A 3 34.04 -31.23 40.55
C VAL A 3 33.30 -30.40 39.50
N PHE A 4 31.99 -30.62 39.32
CA PHE A 4 31.17 -29.89 38.34
C PHE A 4 31.03 -28.40 38.69
N PHE A 5 30.77 -28.10 39.98
CA PHE A 5 30.73 -26.73 40.47
C PHE A 5 32.10 -26.03 40.43
N LYS A 6 33.21 -26.77 40.68
CA LYS A 6 34.57 -26.24 40.52
C LYS A 6 34.87 -25.89 39.05
N THR A 7 34.48 -26.74 38.11
CA THR A 7 34.67 -26.50 36.67
C THR A 7 33.80 -25.35 36.14
N LEU A 8 32.57 -25.20 36.65
CA LEU A 8 31.72 -24.04 36.32
C LEU A 8 32.34 -22.72 36.80
N ARG A 9 32.97 -22.74 37.99
CA ARG A 9 33.63 -21.58 38.60
C ARG A 9 34.97 -21.25 37.93
N SER A 10 35.75 -22.25 37.52
CA SER A 10 37.04 -22.04 36.85
C SER A 10 36.89 -21.48 35.43
N HIS A 11 35.76 -21.75 34.76
CA HIS A 11 35.46 -21.26 33.42
C HIS A 11 34.18 -20.43 33.36
N TRP A 12 33.96 -19.53 34.33
CA TRP A 12 32.75 -18.70 34.43
C TRP A 12 32.39 -17.99 33.12
N LYS A 13 33.38 -17.48 32.35
CA LYS A 13 33.15 -16.86 31.03
C LYS A 13 32.55 -17.82 30.00
N LYS A 14 32.99 -19.08 29.97
CA LYS A 14 32.49 -20.12 29.05
C LYS A 14 31.08 -20.56 29.47
N THR A 15 30.86 -20.71 30.77
CA THR A 15 29.54 -21.04 31.33
C THR A 15 28.51 -19.95 31.00
N THR A 16 28.85 -18.67 31.23
CA THR A 16 27.95 -17.55 30.90
C THR A 16 27.66 -17.48 29.41
N ALA A 17 28.68 -17.64 28.55
CA ALA A 17 28.48 -17.70 27.11
C ALA A 17 27.57 -18.87 26.69
N GLY A 18 27.77 -20.06 27.29
CA GLY A 18 26.93 -21.23 27.05
C GLY A 18 25.47 -21.00 27.45
N VAL A 19 25.22 -20.40 28.62
CA VAL A 19 23.87 -20.05 29.07
C VAL A 19 23.23 -19.03 28.13
N CYS A 20 23.93 -17.98 27.72
CA CYS A 20 23.40 -17.00 26.76
C CYS A 20 23.04 -17.62 25.40
N LEU A 21 23.86 -18.55 24.90
CA LEU A 21 23.57 -19.26 23.66
C LEU A 21 22.36 -20.18 23.80
N LEU A 22 22.22 -20.87 24.94
CA LEU A 22 21.07 -21.73 25.21
C LEU A 22 19.78 -20.94 25.37
N THR A 23 19.79 -19.80 26.07
CA THR A 23 18.60 -18.96 26.22
C THR A 23 18.19 -18.35 24.89
N TRP A 24 19.14 -17.83 24.12
CA TRP A 24 18.90 -17.30 22.77
C TRP A 24 18.36 -18.37 21.82
N GLY A 25 19.00 -19.55 21.78
CA GLY A 25 18.58 -20.67 20.94
C GLY A 25 17.22 -21.22 21.32
N SER A 26 16.92 -21.33 22.62
CA SER A 26 15.61 -21.75 23.13
C SER A 26 14.51 -20.75 22.74
N HIS A 27 14.78 -19.44 22.85
CA HIS A 27 13.85 -18.40 22.44
C HIS A 27 13.58 -18.44 20.93
N TRP A 28 14.63 -18.59 20.11
CA TRP A 28 14.49 -18.73 18.65
C TRP A 28 13.68 -19.97 18.27
N LEU A 29 13.95 -21.12 18.92
CA LEU A 29 13.24 -22.37 18.67
C LEU A 29 11.77 -22.27 19.09
N TYR A 30 11.51 -21.65 20.25
CA TYR A 30 10.16 -21.38 20.73
C TYR A 30 9.36 -20.52 19.74
N GLY A 31 9.96 -19.44 19.22
CA GLY A 31 9.33 -18.63 18.17
C GLY A 31 8.96 -19.44 16.93
N LYS A 32 9.87 -20.29 16.45
CA LYS A 32 9.61 -21.19 15.31
C LYS A 32 8.49 -22.19 15.60
N HIS A 33 8.40 -22.70 16.83
CA HIS A 33 7.32 -23.58 17.26
C HIS A 33 5.97 -22.85 17.28
N CYS A 34 5.91 -21.66 17.86
CA CYS A 34 4.70 -20.83 17.86
C CYS A 34 4.21 -20.50 16.44
N ASP A 35 5.12 -20.11 15.53
CA ASP A 35 4.75 -19.87 14.13
C ASP A 35 4.16 -21.12 13.48
N ASN A 36 4.70 -22.31 13.78
CA ASN A 36 4.18 -23.57 13.25
C ASN A 36 2.80 -23.93 13.81
N LEU A 37 2.55 -23.65 15.10
CA LEU A 37 1.23 -23.80 15.70
C LEU A 37 0.21 -22.89 15.03
N LEU A 38 0.56 -21.62 14.78
CA LEU A 38 -0.30 -20.67 14.07
C LEU A 38 -0.62 -21.13 12.64
N ARG A 39 0.40 -21.58 11.88
CA ARG A 39 0.19 -22.15 10.54
C ARG A 39 -0.76 -23.34 10.57
N ARG A 40 -0.60 -24.23 11.55
CA ARG A 40 -1.46 -25.41 11.70
C ARG A 40 -2.90 -25.01 12.00
N ALA A 41 -3.12 -24.08 12.95
CA ALA A 41 -4.45 -23.59 13.28
C ALA A 41 -5.15 -22.95 12.06
N ALA A 42 -4.43 -22.09 11.32
CA ALA A 42 -4.97 -21.47 10.11
C ALA A 42 -5.29 -22.49 9.01
N CYS A 43 -4.47 -23.54 8.85
CA CYS A 43 -4.75 -24.63 7.90
C CYS A 43 -5.97 -25.46 8.32
N GLN A 44 -6.15 -25.72 9.61
CA GLN A 44 -7.32 -26.44 10.13
C GLN A 44 -8.61 -25.64 9.87
N GLU A 45 -8.57 -24.32 10.10
CA GLU A 45 -9.68 -23.44 9.78
C GLU A 45 -9.97 -23.43 8.27
N ALA A 46 -8.95 -23.30 7.42
CA ALA A 46 -9.10 -23.37 5.97
C ALA A 46 -9.68 -24.71 5.48
N GLN A 47 -9.30 -25.82 6.11
CA GLN A 47 -9.82 -27.14 5.80
C GLN A 47 -11.33 -27.24 6.09
N VAL A 48 -11.83 -26.60 7.15
CA VAL A 48 -13.27 -26.52 7.43
C VAL A 48 -14.01 -25.83 6.29
N PHE A 49 -13.44 -24.77 5.71
CA PHE A 49 -14.01 -24.11 4.53
C PHE A 49 -13.93 -24.96 3.27
N GLY A 50 -12.85 -25.71 3.07
CA GLY A 50 -12.69 -26.60 1.91
C GLY A 50 -13.59 -27.84 1.92
N ASN A 51 -13.98 -28.32 3.11
CA ASN A 51 -14.84 -29.49 3.27
C ASN A 51 -16.34 -29.18 3.05
N GLN A 52 -16.70 -27.97 2.62
CA GLN A 52 -18.08 -27.60 2.31
C GLN A 52 -18.54 -28.26 1.01
N LEU A 53 -19.75 -28.82 1.03
CA LEU A 53 -20.33 -29.48 -0.13
C LEU A 53 -20.78 -28.46 -1.18
N ILE A 54 -20.49 -28.75 -2.45
CA ILE A 54 -20.87 -27.93 -3.59
C ILE A 54 -21.76 -28.79 -4.51
N PRO A 55 -22.85 -28.23 -5.09
CA PRO A 55 -23.66 -28.95 -6.06
C PRO A 55 -22.81 -29.44 -7.25
N PRO A 56 -23.08 -30.63 -7.82
CA PRO A 56 -22.25 -31.20 -8.88
C PRO A 56 -22.19 -30.34 -10.15
N ASN A 57 -23.19 -29.49 -10.37
CA ASN A 57 -23.26 -28.58 -11.51
C ASN A 57 -22.64 -27.19 -11.24
N ALA A 58 -22.20 -26.92 -10.01
CA ALA A 58 -21.63 -25.63 -9.64
C ALA A 58 -20.11 -25.62 -9.87
N GLN A 59 -19.61 -24.51 -10.43
CA GLN A 59 -18.18 -24.34 -10.66
C GLN A 59 -17.47 -23.90 -9.38
N VAL A 60 -16.28 -24.45 -9.16
CA VAL A 60 -15.39 -24.01 -8.08
C VAL A 60 -14.91 -22.58 -8.32
N LYS A 61 -14.71 -21.83 -7.23
CA LYS A 61 -14.16 -20.48 -7.31
C LYS A 61 -12.70 -20.55 -7.72
N LYS A 62 -12.31 -19.69 -8.68
CA LYS A 62 -10.94 -19.57 -9.15
C LYS A 62 -10.25 -18.37 -8.49
N ALA A 63 -8.97 -18.51 -8.18
CA ALA A 63 -8.13 -17.44 -7.68
C ALA A 63 -6.83 -17.39 -8.47
N THR A 64 -6.42 -16.18 -8.89
CA THR A 64 -5.13 -15.97 -9.56
C THR A 64 -4.22 -15.16 -8.64
N VAL A 65 -3.05 -15.72 -8.32
CA VAL A 65 -2.07 -15.10 -7.43
C VAL A 65 -0.92 -14.55 -8.26
N PHE A 66 -0.70 -13.24 -8.19
CA PHE A 66 0.48 -12.60 -8.77
C PHE A 66 1.57 -12.49 -7.70
N LEU A 67 2.73 -13.12 -7.95
CA LEU A 67 3.85 -13.14 -7.01
C LEU A 67 5.12 -12.62 -7.67
N ASN A 68 5.69 -11.54 -7.12
CA ASN A 68 7.03 -11.07 -7.46
C ASN A 68 8.07 -11.72 -6.51
N PRO A 69 8.91 -12.67 -6.98
CA PRO A 69 9.87 -13.35 -6.12
C PRO A 69 10.96 -12.43 -5.55
N ALA A 70 11.30 -11.34 -6.24
CA ALA A 70 12.33 -10.40 -5.81
C ALA A 70 11.90 -9.53 -4.62
N ALA A 71 10.60 -9.45 -4.34
CA ALA A 71 10.06 -8.70 -3.22
C ALA A 71 10.61 -9.20 -1.86
N CYS A 72 10.63 -8.30 -0.87
CA CYS A 72 11.15 -8.57 0.47
C CYS A 72 12.58 -9.14 0.47
N LYS A 73 13.46 -8.57 -0.37
CA LYS A 73 14.87 -9.01 -0.54
C LYS A 73 14.99 -10.46 -1.02
N GLY A 74 14.17 -10.85 -2.00
CA GLY A 74 14.18 -12.19 -2.58
C GLY A 74 13.55 -13.29 -1.71
N LYS A 75 12.97 -12.95 -0.55
CA LYS A 75 12.40 -13.95 0.39
C LYS A 75 10.91 -14.20 0.17
N ALA A 76 10.23 -13.36 -0.61
CA ALA A 76 8.78 -13.39 -0.80
C ALA A 76 8.27 -14.77 -1.22
N ARG A 77 8.93 -15.44 -2.18
CA ARG A 77 8.54 -16.79 -2.62
C ARG A 77 8.54 -17.80 -1.48
N THR A 78 9.64 -17.90 -0.74
CA THR A 78 9.73 -18.87 0.37
C THR A 78 8.76 -18.59 1.50
N LEU A 79 8.41 -17.31 1.74
CA LEU A 79 7.41 -16.93 2.74
C LEU A 79 5.98 -17.25 2.27
N PHE A 80 5.67 -16.99 0.99
CA PHE A 80 4.37 -17.31 0.42
C PHE A 80 4.07 -18.82 0.45
N GLU A 81 5.01 -19.63 -0.05
CA GLU A 81 4.89 -21.08 -0.12
C GLU A 81 4.72 -21.72 1.27
N LYS A 82 5.36 -21.16 2.31
CA LYS A 82 5.29 -21.70 3.68
C LYS A 82 4.06 -21.26 4.47
N ASN A 83 3.59 -20.04 4.24
CA ASN A 83 2.59 -19.41 5.12
C ASN A 83 1.20 -19.35 4.49
N ALA A 84 1.09 -19.08 3.18
CA ALA A 84 -0.18 -18.75 2.53
C ALA A 84 -0.63 -19.82 1.53
N ALA A 85 0.29 -20.42 0.76
CA ALA A 85 -0.06 -21.41 -0.26
C ALA A 85 -0.86 -22.61 0.30
N PRO A 86 -0.52 -23.20 1.47
CA PRO A 86 -1.30 -24.30 2.03
C PRO A 86 -2.75 -23.90 2.35
N ILE A 87 -2.96 -22.69 2.86
CA ILE A 87 -4.28 -22.17 3.22
C ILE A 87 -5.14 -22.02 1.95
N LEU A 88 -4.57 -21.48 0.88
CA LEU A 88 -5.27 -21.31 -0.40
C LEU A 88 -5.65 -22.66 -1.01
N HIS A 89 -4.75 -23.65 -1.00
CA HIS A 89 -5.04 -24.98 -1.53
C HIS A 89 -6.09 -25.74 -0.70
N LEU A 90 -6.08 -25.59 0.64
CA LEU A 90 -7.06 -26.22 1.52
C LEU A 90 -8.45 -25.59 1.44
N SER A 91 -8.56 -24.33 1.01
CA SER A 91 -9.83 -23.60 0.94
C SER A 91 -10.79 -24.06 -0.19
N GLY A 92 -10.39 -25.04 -1.01
CA GLY A 92 -11.25 -25.59 -2.07
C GLY A 92 -11.38 -24.69 -3.31
N MET A 93 -10.37 -23.84 -3.57
CA MET A 93 -10.31 -22.95 -4.73
C MET A 93 -9.30 -23.46 -5.77
N ASP A 94 -9.56 -23.20 -7.05
CA ASP A 94 -8.60 -23.43 -8.13
C ASP A 94 -7.62 -22.25 -8.22
N VAL A 95 -6.38 -22.46 -7.79
CA VAL A 95 -5.38 -21.41 -7.59
C VAL A 95 -4.32 -21.46 -8.70
N THR A 96 -4.26 -20.41 -9.52
CA THR A 96 -3.23 -20.25 -10.56
C THR A 96 -2.23 -19.17 -10.15
N VAL A 97 -0.94 -19.51 -10.04
CA VAL A 97 0.12 -18.55 -9.72
C VAL A 97 0.74 -18.01 -11.01
N VAL A 98 0.68 -16.70 -11.22
CA VAL A 98 1.26 -16.02 -12.38
C VAL A 98 2.41 -15.12 -11.94
N LYS A 99 3.51 -15.14 -12.70
CA LYS A 99 4.62 -14.21 -12.54
C LYS A 99 4.40 -13.07 -13.53
N GLY A 100 4.31 -11.85 -13.01
CA GLY A 100 4.07 -10.67 -13.85
C GLY A 100 5.36 -10.13 -14.45
N GLU A 101 5.28 -9.71 -15.72
CA GLU A 101 6.13 -8.72 -16.35
C GLU A 101 5.24 -7.51 -16.69
N LYS A 102 5.77 -6.29 -16.59
CA LYS A 102 4.97 -5.04 -16.60
C LYS A 102 5.27 -4.19 -17.84
N GLU A 103 4.22 -3.58 -18.41
CA GLU A 103 4.17 -2.21 -18.96
C GLU A 103 2.73 -1.86 -19.38
N GLN A 104 2.07 -0.94 -18.65
CA GLN A 104 0.71 -0.41 -18.90
C GLN A 104 0.38 0.72 -17.88
N PRO A 105 -0.74 1.47 -18.02
CA PRO A 105 -1.01 2.65 -17.17
C PRO A 105 -1.05 2.31 -15.66
N VAL A 106 -0.54 3.23 -14.85
CA VAL A 106 -0.26 3.02 -13.43
C VAL A 106 -1.48 3.40 -12.59
N PHE A 107 -2.09 2.41 -11.94
CA PHE A 107 -3.10 2.63 -10.91
C PHE A 107 -2.46 2.50 -9.52
N ALA A 108 -2.85 3.38 -8.59
CA ALA A 108 -2.35 3.40 -7.23
C ALA A 108 -3.49 3.23 -6.21
N MET A 109 -3.19 2.55 -5.12
CA MET A 109 -4.12 2.30 -4.01
C MET A 109 -3.90 3.25 -2.85
N THR A 110 -2.65 3.57 -2.54
CA THR A 110 -2.29 4.40 -1.38
C THR A 110 -2.10 5.84 -1.80
N GLY A 111 -1.24 6.08 -2.79
CA GLY A 111 -0.99 7.42 -3.27
C GLY A 111 0.36 7.64 -3.94
N LEU A 112 0.57 8.90 -4.31
CA LEU A 112 1.78 9.44 -4.91
C LEU A 112 2.52 10.31 -3.90
N ARG A 113 3.85 10.21 -3.87
CA ARG A 113 4.74 11.05 -3.06
C ARG A 113 5.86 11.59 -3.91
N TRP A 114 6.19 12.86 -3.71
CA TRP A 114 7.25 13.57 -4.42
C TRP A 114 7.98 14.50 -3.47
N GLY A 115 9.30 14.38 -3.39
CA GLY A 115 10.15 15.30 -2.64
C GLY A 115 11.15 14.66 -1.68
N SER A 116 11.82 15.49 -0.89
CA SER A 116 13.08 15.21 -0.22
C SER A 116 13.00 14.12 0.85
N PHE A 117 11.88 14.00 1.58
CA PHE A 117 11.68 12.90 2.52
C PHE A 117 11.62 11.53 1.84
N ARG A 118 11.05 11.47 0.63
CA ARG A 118 10.99 10.25 -0.17
C ARG A 118 12.39 9.90 -0.67
N ASP A 119 13.13 10.87 -1.20
CA ASP A 119 14.47 10.64 -1.75
C ASP A 119 15.47 10.19 -0.68
N ALA A 120 15.44 10.82 0.50
CA ALA A 120 16.19 10.36 1.66
C ALA A 120 15.79 8.94 2.07
N GLY A 121 14.49 8.61 1.98
CA GLY A 121 13.93 7.28 2.24
C GLY A 121 14.48 6.19 1.31
N VAL A 122 14.61 6.47 0.01
CA VAL A 122 15.17 5.54 -0.99
C VAL A 122 16.64 5.23 -0.66
N GLN A 123 17.40 6.26 -0.27
CA GLN A 123 18.82 6.13 0.07
C GLN A 123 19.08 5.38 1.39
N VAL A 124 18.08 5.15 2.25
CA VAL A 124 18.24 4.37 3.50
C VAL A 124 18.84 2.98 3.25
N SER A 125 18.52 2.37 2.11
CA SER A 125 19.03 1.06 1.72
C SER A 125 20.55 1.07 1.46
N LYS A 126 21.08 2.18 0.92
CA LYS A 126 22.51 2.40 0.63
C LYS A 126 23.36 2.36 1.89
N TYR A 127 22.84 2.89 3.01
CA TYR A 127 23.54 2.99 4.29
C TYR A 127 23.37 1.75 5.20
N TRP A 128 23.26 0.55 4.61
CA TRP A 128 22.98 -0.68 5.35
C TRP A 128 24.00 -1.00 6.45
N TYR A 129 25.26 -0.57 6.28
CA TYR A 129 26.38 -0.77 7.20
C TYR A 129 26.23 -0.02 8.54
N LEU A 130 25.40 1.04 8.59
CA LEU A 130 25.13 1.81 9.82
C LEU A 130 24.06 1.18 10.73
N GLY A 131 23.51 0.02 10.35
CA GLY A 131 22.58 -0.76 11.17
C GLY A 131 21.36 0.06 11.64
N PRO A 132 21.20 0.31 12.96
CA PRO A 132 20.04 1.04 13.50
C PRO A 132 20.04 2.54 13.16
N LEU A 133 21.20 3.13 12.85
CA LEU A 133 21.33 4.57 12.59
C LEU A 133 21.09 4.93 11.12
N LYS A 134 21.04 3.95 10.22
CA LYS A 134 20.96 4.16 8.76
C LYS A 134 19.83 5.11 8.33
N THR A 135 18.67 5.04 8.99
CA THR A 135 17.52 5.87 8.63
C THR A 135 17.79 7.34 8.95
N LYS A 136 18.33 7.65 10.14
CA LYS A 136 18.71 9.02 10.50
C LYS A 136 19.89 9.51 9.67
N ALA A 137 20.87 8.64 9.43
CA ALA A 137 22.04 8.96 8.62
C ALA A 137 21.68 9.32 7.18
N ALA A 138 20.74 8.61 6.54
CA ALA A 138 20.29 8.94 5.19
C ALA A 138 19.72 10.36 5.09
N HIS A 139 18.87 10.74 6.05
CA HIS A 139 18.30 12.09 6.09
C HIS A 139 19.38 13.14 6.41
N PHE A 140 20.29 12.85 7.33
CA PHE A 140 21.42 13.73 7.65
C PHE A 140 22.33 13.95 6.43
N PHE A 141 22.71 12.89 5.73
CA PHE A 141 23.55 13.00 4.53
C PHE A 141 22.85 13.75 3.39
N SER A 142 21.52 13.62 3.25
CA SER A 142 20.73 14.46 2.34
C SER A 142 20.90 15.95 2.65
N THR A 143 20.80 16.32 3.95
CA THR A 143 20.96 17.73 4.37
C THR A 143 22.37 18.30 4.22
N LEU A 144 23.39 17.46 4.01
CA LEU A 144 24.77 17.89 3.78
C LEU A 144 25.05 18.14 2.30
N GLN A 145 24.33 17.47 1.40
CA GLN A 145 24.50 17.68 -0.03
C GLN A 145 23.94 19.04 -0.43
N GLU A 146 22.63 19.22 -0.22
CA GLU A 146 21.92 20.45 -0.59
C GLU A 146 20.87 20.77 0.48
N TRP A 147 20.76 22.04 0.86
CA TRP A 147 19.73 22.51 1.78
C TRP A 147 19.46 24.01 1.62
N PRO A 148 18.19 24.44 1.49
CA PRO A 148 16.95 23.65 1.55
C PRO A 148 16.61 22.95 0.22
N GLN A 149 16.21 21.67 0.30
CA GLN A 149 15.75 20.88 -0.87
C GLN A 149 14.26 21.13 -1.08
N THR A 150 13.95 22.21 -1.78
CA THR A 150 12.58 22.67 -2.04
C THR A 150 12.24 22.45 -3.50
N HIS A 151 11.05 21.92 -3.75
CA HIS A 151 10.52 21.69 -5.08
C HIS A 151 9.37 22.66 -5.35
N GLN A 152 9.44 23.31 -6.51
CA GLN A 152 8.38 24.18 -7.00
C GLN A 152 7.52 23.44 -8.02
N ALA A 153 6.19 23.60 -7.91
CA ALA A 153 5.23 23.06 -8.86
C ALA A 153 3.92 23.86 -8.82
N SER A 154 3.12 23.72 -9.87
CA SER A 154 1.75 24.26 -9.90
C SER A 154 0.75 23.12 -9.76
N LEU A 155 -0.20 23.27 -8.84
CA LEU A 155 -1.24 22.29 -8.56
C LEU A 155 -2.59 22.86 -8.96
N LEU A 156 -3.20 22.25 -9.96
CA LEU A 156 -4.58 22.49 -10.32
C LEU A 156 -5.43 21.41 -9.65
N TYR A 157 -6.48 21.78 -8.91
CA TYR A 157 -7.36 20.79 -8.29
C TYR A 157 -8.84 21.16 -8.34
N THR A 158 -9.66 20.12 -8.29
CA THR A 158 -11.13 20.19 -8.22
C THR A 158 -11.58 19.70 -6.86
N GLY A 159 -12.58 20.36 -6.27
CA GLY A 159 -13.09 20.06 -4.93
C GLY A 159 -13.67 18.63 -4.76
N PRO A 160 -14.05 18.26 -3.53
CA PRO A 160 -14.70 16.98 -3.24
C PRO A 160 -15.96 16.75 -4.08
N LYS A 161 -16.24 15.49 -4.40
CA LYS A 161 -17.45 15.11 -5.15
C LYS A 161 -18.44 14.42 -4.23
N ALA A 162 -19.71 14.84 -4.32
CA ALA A 162 -20.79 14.21 -3.56
C ALA A 162 -20.86 12.71 -3.87
N ARG A 163 -21.04 11.91 -2.83
CA ARG A 163 -21.14 10.46 -2.93
C ARG A 163 -22.43 10.10 -3.71
N PRO A 164 -22.34 9.36 -4.84
CA PRO A 164 -23.54 8.83 -5.46
C PRO A 164 -24.26 7.86 -4.50
N PRO A 165 -25.61 7.83 -4.51
CA PRO A 165 -26.35 6.92 -3.66
C PRO A 165 -25.88 5.49 -3.90
N SER A 166 -25.66 4.76 -2.80
CA SER A 166 -25.27 3.36 -2.78
C SER A 166 -26.38 2.51 -3.37
N VAL A 167 -26.51 2.46 -4.70
CA VAL A 167 -27.27 1.40 -5.34
C VAL A 167 -26.48 0.12 -5.04
N ALA A 168 -27.11 -0.84 -4.37
CA ALA A 168 -26.52 -2.16 -4.21
C ALA A 168 -26.12 -2.63 -5.61
N ASP A 169 -24.83 -2.86 -5.83
CA ASP A 169 -24.32 -3.50 -7.04
C ASP A 169 -24.82 -4.95 -7.04
N GLU A 170 -26.12 -5.13 -7.30
CA GLU A 170 -26.59 -6.35 -7.91
C GLU A 170 -25.96 -6.36 -9.29
N THR A 171 -24.86 -7.10 -9.45
CA THR A 171 -24.32 -7.39 -10.77
C THR A 171 -25.50 -7.93 -11.58
N PRO A 172 -25.97 -7.21 -12.62
CA PRO A 172 -27.19 -7.60 -13.30
C PRO A 172 -26.99 -9.02 -13.85
N PRO A 173 -27.99 -9.89 -13.74
CA PRO A 173 -27.88 -11.27 -14.19
C PRO A 173 -27.40 -11.28 -15.64
N ARG A 174 -26.45 -12.18 -15.94
CA ARG A 174 -25.79 -12.25 -17.24
C ARG A 174 -26.85 -12.22 -18.35
N PRO A 175 -26.83 -11.22 -19.24
CA PRO A 175 -27.87 -11.09 -20.26
C PRO A 175 -27.87 -12.32 -21.17
N SER A 176 -29.06 -12.70 -21.64
CA SER A 176 -29.27 -13.85 -22.52
C SER A 176 -28.41 -13.77 -23.79
N LEU A 177 -28.11 -14.93 -24.38
CA LEU A 177 -27.25 -15.08 -25.56
C LEU A 177 -27.69 -14.18 -26.72
N TYR A 178 -28.99 -14.12 -27.00
CA TYR A 178 -29.59 -13.24 -28.01
C TYR A 178 -29.30 -11.76 -27.75
N ARG A 179 -29.44 -11.28 -26.51
CA ARG A 179 -29.18 -9.88 -26.15
C ARG A 179 -27.71 -9.49 -26.34
N ARG A 180 -26.78 -10.43 -26.17
CA ARG A 180 -25.34 -10.22 -26.40
C ARG A 180 -25.00 -10.16 -27.88
N ILE A 181 -25.62 -11.02 -28.69
CA ILE A 181 -25.50 -11.00 -30.15
C ILE A 181 -26.10 -9.70 -30.70
N LEU A 182 -27.29 -9.32 -30.23
CA LEU A 182 -27.95 -8.08 -30.62
C LEU A 182 -27.10 -6.86 -30.26
N ARG A 183 -26.53 -6.78 -29.05
CA ARG A 183 -25.60 -5.68 -28.69
C ARG A 183 -24.36 -5.66 -29.57
N ARG A 184 -23.78 -6.81 -29.90
CA ARG A 184 -22.60 -6.91 -30.77
C ARG A 184 -22.93 -6.45 -32.20
N LEU A 185 -24.13 -6.77 -32.70
CA LEU A 185 -24.64 -6.25 -33.96
C LEU A 185 -24.88 -4.74 -33.86
N VAL A 186 -25.59 -4.26 -32.83
CA VAL A 186 -25.83 -2.83 -32.60
C VAL A 186 -24.51 -2.05 -32.53
N SER A 187 -23.47 -2.56 -31.86
CA SER A 187 -22.15 -1.93 -31.82
C SER A 187 -21.39 -2.00 -33.15
N TYR A 188 -21.68 -2.99 -34.01
CA TYR A 188 -21.11 -3.08 -35.36
C TYR A 188 -21.76 -2.08 -36.33
N TRP A 189 -23.07 -1.82 -36.14
CA TRP A 189 -23.84 -0.88 -36.95
C TRP A 189 -23.87 0.55 -36.39
N ALA A 190 -23.55 0.73 -35.11
CA ALA A 190 -23.33 2.04 -34.52
C ALA A 190 -22.06 2.61 -35.15
N GLN A 191 -22.23 3.67 -35.95
CA GLN A 191 -21.09 4.51 -36.32
C GLN A 191 -20.41 5.00 -35.04
N PRO A 192 -19.08 5.24 -35.05
CA PRO A 192 -18.43 5.94 -33.95
C PRO A 192 -19.09 7.32 -33.89
N GLN A 193 -20.04 7.50 -32.97
CA GLN A 193 -20.28 8.82 -32.45
C GLN A 193 -18.98 9.16 -31.73
N ASP A 194 -18.22 10.10 -32.31
CA ASP A 194 -17.36 10.96 -31.51
C ASP A 194 -18.15 11.28 -30.26
N ALA A 195 -17.65 10.82 -29.11
CA ALA A 195 -18.34 10.95 -27.85
C ALA A 195 -18.69 12.43 -27.70
N LEU A 196 -19.94 12.78 -27.99
CA LEU A 196 -20.47 14.11 -27.85
C LEU A 196 -20.25 14.42 -26.38
N SER A 197 -19.23 15.24 -26.15
CA SER A 197 -18.80 15.74 -24.86
C SER A 197 -20.07 16.16 -24.15
N GLN A 198 -20.52 15.32 -23.22
CA GLN A 198 -21.50 15.73 -22.26
C GLN A 198 -20.80 16.86 -21.53
N GLU A 199 -21.17 18.11 -21.85
CA GLU A 199 -20.65 19.32 -21.23
C GLU A 199 -20.85 19.15 -19.73
N ALA A 200 -19.83 18.60 -19.07
CA ALA A 200 -19.70 18.66 -17.64
C ALA A 200 -19.71 20.15 -17.34
N SER A 201 -20.63 20.58 -16.47
CA SER A 201 -20.62 21.94 -15.90
C SER A 201 -19.17 22.38 -15.68
N PRO A 202 -18.76 23.60 -16.08
CA PRO A 202 -17.35 23.99 -16.09
C PRO A 202 -16.73 23.64 -14.75
N GLU A 203 -15.91 22.58 -14.72
CA GLU A 203 -15.28 22.12 -13.49
C GLU A 203 -14.37 23.26 -13.06
N VAL A 204 -14.70 23.89 -11.94
CA VAL A 204 -13.95 25.05 -11.46
C VAL A 204 -12.63 24.56 -10.88
N TRP A 205 -11.60 24.59 -11.71
CA TRP A 205 -10.22 24.31 -11.30
C TRP A 205 -9.70 25.47 -10.46
N ARG A 206 -9.13 25.15 -9.29
CA ARG A 206 -8.40 26.09 -8.45
C ARG A 206 -6.92 25.86 -8.65
N ASP A 207 -6.18 26.93 -8.89
CA ASP A 207 -4.72 26.92 -9.03
C ASP A 207 -4.05 27.29 -7.72
N VAL A 208 -3.03 26.52 -7.35
CA VAL A 208 -2.16 26.75 -6.20
C VAL A 208 -0.72 26.56 -6.64
N GLN A 209 0.08 27.62 -6.52
CA GLN A 209 1.53 27.52 -6.68
C GLN A 209 2.14 26.99 -5.38
N LEU A 210 2.97 25.95 -5.52
CA LEU A 210 3.54 25.22 -4.40
C LEU A 210 5.06 25.38 -4.38
N SER A 211 5.59 25.65 -3.19
CA SER A 211 7.02 25.56 -2.84
C SER A 211 7.10 24.67 -1.61
N THR A 212 7.56 23.42 -1.77
CA THR A 212 7.46 22.41 -0.71
C THR A 212 8.67 21.50 -0.62
N ILE A 213 8.93 20.95 0.56
CA ILE A 213 9.92 19.87 0.72
C ILE A 213 9.36 18.54 0.21
N GLU A 214 8.07 18.28 0.43
CA GLU A 214 7.40 17.08 -0.05
C GLU A 214 5.93 17.33 -0.31
N LEU A 215 5.45 16.85 -1.46
CA LEU A 215 4.05 16.74 -1.82
C LEU A 215 3.60 15.28 -1.69
N SER A 216 2.41 15.08 -1.15
CA SER A 216 1.80 13.76 -1.08
C SER A 216 0.31 13.80 -1.43
N ILE A 217 -0.10 12.97 -2.38
CA ILE A 217 -1.49 12.79 -2.79
C ILE A 217 -1.89 11.40 -2.33
N THR A 218 -2.80 11.32 -1.36
CA THR A 218 -3.11 10.08 -0.65
C THR A 218 -4.60 9.80 -0.58
N THR A 219 -4.97 8.53 -0.68
CA THR A 219 -6.36 8.09 -0.55
C THR A 219 -6.74 7.93 0.93
N ARG A 220 -8.04 7.92 1.22
CA ARG A 220 -8.59 7.67 2.57
C ARG A 220 -8.73 6.19 2.91
N ASN A 221 -8.18 5.28 2.10
CA ASN A 221 -8.31 3.83 2.28
C ASN A 221 -7.80 3.33 3.64
N SER A 222 -6.91 4.11 4.28
CA SER A 222 -6.34 3.76 5.58
C SER A 222 -7.17 4.20 6.80
N GLN A 223 -8.12 5.12 6.61
CA GLN A 223 -9.04 5.61 7.64
C GLN A 223 -10.38 5.89 6.97
N LEU A 224 -11.09 4.80 6.67
CA LEU A 224 -12.40 4.84 6.05
C LEU A 224 -13.41 5.42 7.04
N ASP A 225 -14.11 6.46 6.60
CA ASP A 225 -15.23 7.04 7.33
C ASP A 225 -16.52 6.66 6.61
N PRO A 226 -17.30 5.71 7.16
CA PRO A 226 -18.53 5.25 6.52
C PRO A 226 -19.58 6.37 6.43
N THR A 227 -19.55 7.32 7.36
CA THR A 227 -20.55 8.40 7.49
C THR A 227 -20.32 9.56 6.52
N SER A 228 -19.14 9.61 5.89
CA SER A 228 -18.77 10.72 5.01
C SER A 228 -19.71 10.83 3.81
N THR A 229 -20.22 12.02 3.51
CA THR A 229 -21.14 12.29 2.40
C THR A 229 -20.43 12.49 1.06
N GLU A 230 -19.11 12.62 1.06
CA GLU A 230 -18.30 13.00 -0.09
C GLU A 230 -17.14 12.01 -0.29
N ASP A 231 -16.78 11.83 -1.56
CA ASP A 231 -15.61 11.06 -1.95
C ASP A 231 -14.50 12.02 -2.42
N PHE A 232 -13.37 11.98 -1.72
CA PHE A 232 -12.20 12.82 -2.00
C PHE A 232 -10.88 12.14 -1.58
N MET A 233 -9.80 12.60 -2.19
CA MET A 233 -8.41 12.32 -1.83
C MET A 233 -7.81 13.50 -1.08
N ASN A 234 -6.81 13.21 -0.25
CA ASN A 234 -6.10 14.19 0.55
C ASN A 234 -4.78 14.55 -0.14
N ILE A 235 -4.64 15.82 -0.49
CA ILE A 235 -3.38 16.40 -0.99
C ILE A 235 -2.74 17.12 0.18
N CYS A 236 -1.63 16.60 0.68
CA CYS A 236 -0.89 17.22 1.78
C CYS A 236 0.44 17.77 1.26
N ILE A 237 0.62 19.07 1.49
CA ILE A 237 1.68 19.96 1.06
C ILE A 237 2.52 20.26 2.31
N GLU A 238 3.74 19.71 2.35
CA GLU A 238 4.65 19.96 3.48
C GLU A 238 5.33 21.33 3.31
N PRO A 239 5.52 22.09 4.40
CA PRO A 239 6.10 23.43 4.31
C PRO A 239 7.59 23.38 3.92
N ASP A 240 8.10 24.49 3.39
CA ASP A 240 9.51 24.67 3.02
C ASP A 240 10.40 25.19 4.16
N ASN A 241 9.79 25.66 5.25
CA ASN A 241 10.48 26.24 6.41
C ASN A 241 10.90 25.24 7.51
N VAL A 242 10.89 23.94 7.23
CA VAL A 242 11.25 22.89 8.21
C VAL A 242 12.73 23.01 8.57
N SER A 243 13.10 22.86 9.85
CA SER A 243 14.52 22.88 10.26
C SER A 243 15.25 21.58 9.87
N LYS A 244 16.59 21.62 9.73
CA LYS A 244 17.38 20.39 9.47
C LYS A 244 17.16 19.31 10.54
N GLY A 245 17.10 19.73 11.81
CA GLY A 245 16.86 18.83 12.94
C GLY A 245 15.49 18.16 12.87
N ASP A 246 14.46 18.96 12.56
CA ASP A 246 13.10 18.46 12.39
C ASP A 246 12.99 17.55 11.17
N PHE A 247 13.63 17.89 10.05
CA PHE A 247 13.69 17.04 8.86
C PHE A 247 14.27 15.66 9.18
N ILE A 248 15.38 15.57 9.92
CA ILE A 248 15.97 14.28 10.30
C ILE A 248 15.07 13.50 11.27
N SER A 249 14.52 14.19 12.27
CA SER A 249 13.67 13.58 13.30
C SER A 249 12.37 13.05 12.70
N ILE A 250 11.63 13.91 11.98
CA ILE A 250 10.37 13.61 11.31
C ILE A 250 10.59 12.59 10.21
N GLY A 251 11.57 12.79 9.33
CA GLY A 251 11.85 11.88 8.22
C GLY A 251 12.17 10.47 8.69
N SER A 252 12.95 10.34 9.77
CA SER A 252 13.23 9.02 10.35
C SER A 252 12.00 8.27 10.87
N LYS A 253 10.99 9.01 11.35
CA LYS A 253 9.69 8.44 11.74
C LYS A 253 8.80 8.20 10.51
N LYS A 254 8.83 9.11 9.53
CA LYS A 254 8.01 9.07 8.30
C LYS A 254 8.34 7.88 7.39
N VAL A 255 9.58 7.38 7.42
CA VAL A 255 9.95 6.11 6.74
C VAL A 255 9.24 4.90 7.35
N ARG A 256 8.93 4.93 8.66
CA ARG A 256 8.20 3.86 9.34
C ARG A 256 6.69 4.05 9.27
N ASP A 257 6.25 5.29 9.44
CA ASP A 257 4.85 5.68 9.35
C ASP A 257 4.68 6.84 8.36
N PRO A 258 4.31 6.55 7.09
CA PRO A 258 4.20 7.57 6.05
C PRO A 258 3.04 8.54 6.26
N LYS A 259 2.15 8.28 7.22
CA LYS A 259 1.03 9.17 7.54
C LYS A 259 1.46 10.37 8.39
N LEU A 260 2.63 10.30 9.01
CA LEU A 260 3.13 11.35 9.88
C LEU A 260 3.46 12.61 9.06
N ARG A 261 2.95 13.76 9.53
CA ARG A 261 3.07 15.06 8.87
C ARG A 261 4.01 15.99 9.64
N ALA A 262 4.60 16.96 8.95
CA ALA A 262 5.35 18.01 9.61
C ALA A 262 4.40 19.01 10.31
N LYS A 263 4.97 19.92 11.10
CA LYS A 263 4.18 21.03 11.66
C LYS A 263 3.98 22.08 10.57
N GLY A 264 2.76 22.55 10.38
CA GLY A 264 2.43 23.54 9.34
C GLY A 264 2.12 22.94 7.98
N THR A 265 1.90 21.62 7.87
CA THR A 265 1.42 20.97 6.65
C THR A 265 0.02 21.46 6.31
N GLU A 266 -0.16 21.90 5.07
CA GLU A 266 -1.48 22.21 4.53
C GLU A 266 -2.05 20.96 3.85
N CYS A 267 -3.25 20.55 4.23
CA CYS A 267 -3.93 19.43 3.58
C CYS A 267 -5.23 19.92 2.94
N LEU A 268 -5.35 19.71 1.63
CA LEU A 268 -6.49 20.05 0.81
C LEU A 268 -7.24 18.77 0.43
N GLN A 269 -8.54 18.91 0.22
CA GLN A 269 -9.41 17.82 -0.22
C GLN A 269 -9.79 18.03 -1.68
N ALA A 270 -9.55 17.02 -2.50
CA ALA A 270 -9.79 17.09 -3.93
C ALA A 270 -10.38 15.79 -4.47
N SER A 271 -11.12 15.83 -5.57
CA SER A 271 -11.54 14.62 -6.31
C SER A 271 -10.62 14.32 -7.49
N GLN A 272 -10.05 15.38 -8.08
CA GLN A 272 -9.14 15.34 -9.22
C GLN A 272 -8.11 16.45 -9.07
N CYS A 273 -6.88 16.21 -9.51
CA CYS A 273 -5.85 17.24 -9.56
C CYS A 273 -4.85 16.98 -10.69
N ALA A 274 -4.32 18.05 -11.27
CA ALA A 274 -3.21 18.01 -12.22
C ALA A 274 -1.99 18.66 -11.58
N LEU A 275 -0.89 17.94 -11.56
CA LEU A 275 0.40 18.41 -11.08
C LEU A 275 1.25 18.82 -12.29
N LEU A 276 1.56 20.10 -12.38
CA LEU A 276 2.40 20.66 -13.42
C LEU A 276 3.79 20.93 -12.83
N LEU A 277 4.79 20.27 -13.42
CA LEU A 277 6.20 20.44 -13.05
C LEU A 277 6.87 21.42 -14.03
N PRO A 278 7.79 22.28 -13.57
CA PRO A 278 8.58 23.10 -14.46
C PRO A 278 9.49 22.26 -15.36
N GLU A 279 9.76 22.74 -16.56
CA GLU A 279 10.61 22.04 -17.55
C GLU A 279 12.03 21.83 -16.98
N GLY A 280 12.54 20.59 -17.08
CA GLY A 280 13.85 20.22 -16.56
C GLY A 280 13.88 19.86 -15.07
N THR A 281 12.72 19.72 -14.42
CA THR A 281 12.63 19.20 -13.05
C THR A 281 13.09 17.75 -13.00
N GLY A 282 14.33 17.53 -12.61
CA GLY A 282 14.84 16.20 -12.29
C GLY A 282 14.18 15.64 -11.02
N GLY A 283 14.06 14.32 -10.96
CA GLY A 283 13.55 13.62 -9.78
C GLY A 283 12.62 12.48 -10.15
N SER A 284 12.14 11.81 -9.11
CA SER A 284 11.27 10.66 -9.28
C SER A 284 10.08 10.74 -8.35
N PHE A 285 8.91 10.40 -8.87
CA PHE A 285 7.76 10.10 -8.04
C PHE A 285 7.93 8.74 -7.35
N SER A 286 7.29 8.60 -6.19
CA SER A 286 6.98 7.30 -5.64
C SER A 286 5.48 7.07 -5.68
N ILE A 287 5.06 6.04 -6.41
CA ILE A 287 3.67 5.60 -6.47
C ILE A 287 3.61 4.24 -5.80
N ASP A 288 2.91 4.13 -4.66
CA ASP A 288 2.82 2.89 -3.87
C ASP A 288 4.18 2.22 -3.55
N SER A 289 5.23 3.00 -3.34
CA SER A 289 6.63 2.55 -3.12
C SER A 289 7.40 2.07 -4.36
N GLU A 290 6.84 2.24 -5.55
CA GLU A 290 7.55 2.08 -6.82
C GLU A 290 8.05 3.44 -7.33
N GLU A 291 9.19 3.44 -7.99
CA GLU A 291 9.83 4.63 -8.53
C GLU A 291 9.39 4.87 -9.96
N TYR A 292 8.93 6.09 -10.24
CA TYR A 292 8.53 6.56 -11.57
C TYR A 292 9.21 7.89 -11.86
N GLU A 293 9.51 8.17 -13.13
CA GLU A 293 10.06 9.45 -13.54
C GLU A 293 9.08 10.58 -13.27
N ALA A 294 9.59 11.71 -12.75
CA ALA A 294 8.77 12.89 -12.50
C ALA A 294 8.37 13.55 -13.82
N MET A 295 7.07 13.64 -14.06
CA MET A 295 6.49 14.29 -15.24
C MET A 295 5.18 15.01 -14.85
N PRO A 296 4.67 15.95 -15.66
CA PRO A 296 3.33 16.49 -15.43
C PRO A 296 2.29 15.36 -15.46
N VAL A 297 1.47 15.26 -14.40
CA VAL A 297 0.52 14.15 -14.23
C VAL A 297 -0.86 14.64 -13.84
N GLU A 298 -1.87 13.98 -14.39
CA GLU A 298 -3.26 14.13 -13.96
C GLU A 298 -3.65 12.96 -13.06
N VAL A 299 -4.12 13.28 -11.86
CA VAL A 299 -4.50 12.32 -10.83
C VAL A 299 -6.01 12.43 -10.59
N LYS A 300 -6.71 11.31 -10.74
CA LYS A 300 -8.16 11.23 -10.58
C LYS A 300 -8.53 10.14 -9.58
N LEU A 301 -9.37 10.49 -8.62
CA LEU A 301 -9.91 9.51 -7.67
C LEU A 301 -10.97 8.63 -8.36
N LEU A 302 -10.82 7.32 -8.22
CA LEU A 302 -11.80 6.33 -8.63
C LEU A 302 -12.45 5.69 -7.38
N PRO A 303 -13.51 6.29 -6.82
CA PRO A 303 -14.09 5.81 -5.56
C PRO A 303 -14.71 4.43 -5.75
N ARG A 304 -14.45 3.51 -4.80
CA ARG A 304 -15.07 2.17 -4.70
C ARG A 304 -14.93 1.32 -5.97
N LYS A 305 -13.90 1.56 -6.79
CA LYS A 305 -13.69 0.83 -8.05
C LYS A 305 -13.31 -0.64 -7.84
N LEU A 306 -12.71 -0.95 -6.71
CA LEU A 306 -12.18 -2.27 -6.37
C LEU A 306 -12.82 -2.78 -5.07
N GLN A 307 -13.06 -4.08 -5.01
CA GLN A 307 -13.56 -4.78 -3.83
C GLN A 307 -12.41 -5.61 -3.24
N PHE A 308 -12.08 -5.35 -1.96
CA PHE A 308 -11.02 -6.03 -1.24
C PHE A 308 -11.58 -6.96 -0.17
N PHE A 309 -10.84 -8.03 0.12
CA PHE A 309 -11.08 -8.85 1.30
C PHE A 309 -10.58 -8.11 2.55
N CYS A 310 -11.39 -8.09 3.60
CA CYS A 310 -11.04 -7.53 4.91
C CYS A 310 -11.39 -8.51 6.03
N ASP A 311 -10.71 -8.36 7.17
CA ASP A 311 -11.05 -9.11 8.39
C ASP A 311 -12.47 -8.75 8.84
N PRO A 312 -13.35 -9.74 9.10
CA PRO A 312 -14.70 -9.50 9.61
C PRO A 312 -14.76 -8.53 10.80
N ARG A 313 -13.79 -8.62 11.73
CA ARG A 313 -13.73 -7.74 12.91
C ARG A 313 -13.53 -6.27 12.53
N LYS A 314 -12.73 -6.02 11.49
CA LYS A 314 -12.54 -4.65 10.96
C LYS A 314 -13.74 -4.18 10.16
N ARG A 315 -14.42 -5.09 9.48
CA ARG A 315 -15.66 -4.78 8.75
C ARG A 315 -16.75 -4.31 9.71
N GLU A 316 -16.93 -4.99 10.85
CA GLU A 316 -17.90 -4.61 11.89
C GLU A 316 -17.63 -3.23 12.48
N GLN A 317 -16.35 -2.87 12.68
CA GLN A 317 -15.96 -1.53 13.13
C GLN A 317 -16.24 -0.43 12.10
N LEU A 318 -16.30 -0.78 10.81
CA LEU A 318 -16.52 0.14 9.69
C LEU A 318 -17.98 0.21 9.25
N SER A 319 -18.81 -0.77 9.59
CA SER A 319 -20.26 -0.65 9.42
C SER A 319 -20.80 0.27 10.50
N PRO A 320 -21.56 1.33 10.16
CA PRO A 320 -22.27 2.06 11.18
C PRO A 320 -23.17 1.05 11.90
N SER A 321 -23.11 1.01 13.24
CA SER A 321 -24.11 0.30 14.02
C SER A 321 -25.46 0.75 13.49
N SER A 322 -26.23 -0.17 12.94
CA SER A 322 -27.65 0.04 12.65
C SER A 322 -28.28 0.53 13.95
N ALA A 323 -28.42 1.84 14.06
CA ALA A 323 -29.09 2.49 15.16
C ALA A 323 -30.57 2.11 15.04
N GLU A 324 -31.04 1.38 16.05
CA GLU A 324 -32.46 1.24 16.37
C GLU A 324 -33.13 2.61 16.57
#